data_AF-A0A7X6PQR7-F1
#
_entry.id   AF-A0A7X6PQR7-F1
#
_cell.length_a   1.000
_cell.length_b   1.000
_cell.length_c   1.000
_cell.angle_alpha   90.00
_cell.angle_beta   90.00
_cell.angle_gamma   90.00
#
_symmetry.space_group_name_H-M   'P 1'
#
loop_
_entity.id
_entity.type
_entity.pdbx_description
1 polymer ?
#
loop_
_entity_poly.entity_id
_entity_poly.type
_entity_poly.pdbx_seq_one_letter_code
_entity_poly.pdbx_strand_id
1 'polypeptide(L)'
;VRVDARGTHWQLLPGFPRGSIPHDEVTRVGAVDIRPGDWGGWGWRVGTQGQAVLIRGGEGLRIQRGSRTLYITVDDAARGAALIEAYRRA
;
A
#
# COMPACT_ATOMS: atom_id res chain seq x y z
N VAL A 1 6.06 2.99 -6.16
CA VAL A 1 6.11 1.89 -5.16
C VAL A 1 7.02 0.82 -5.70
N ARG A 2 7.83 0.18 -4.85
CA ARG A 2 8.73 -0.91 -5.22
C ARG A 2 8.54 -2.07 -4.26
N VAL A 3 8.38 -3.27 -4.78
CA VAL A 3 8.39 -4.51 -4.01
C VAL A 3 9.69 -5.24 -4.33
N ASP A 4 10.47 -5.58 -3.32
CA ASP A 4 11.69 -6.38 -3.43
C ASP A 4 11.75 -7.41 -2.30
N ALA A 5 12.80 -8.23 -2.25
CA ALA A 5 12.92 -9.29 -1.25
C ALA A 5 12.95 -8.79 0.22
N ARG A 6 13.24 -7.50 0.46
CA ARG A 6 13.27 -6.93 1.81
C ARG A 6 11.92 -6.37 2.26
N GLY A 7 11.02 -6.10 1.32
CA GLY A 7 9.70 -5.56 1.65
C GLY A 7 9.07 -4.73 0.54
N THR A 8 8.02 -4.03 0.93
CA THR A 8 7.34 -3.03 0.10
C THR A 8 7.78 -1.64 0.50
N HIS A 9 8.32 -0.88 -0.45
CA HIS A 9 8.86 0.46 -0.25
C HIS A 9 8.07 1.48 -1.07
N TRP A 10 7.83 2.65 -0.49
CA TRP A 10 7.31 3.79 -1.23
C TRP A 10 8.15 5.01 -0.93
N GLN A 11 8.53 5.69 -2.00
CA GLN A 11 9.10 7.01 -1.97
C GLN A 11 8.36 7.80 -3.04
N LEU A 12 7.84 8.93 -2.61
CA LEU A 12 7.12 9.88 -3.44
C LEU A 12 8.03 11.07 -3.76
N LEU A 13 7.46 12.08 -4.42
CA LEU A 13 8.11 13.35 -4.67
C LEU A 13 8.67 13.96 -3.36
N PRO A 14 9.70 14.83 -3.45
CA PRO A 14 10.21 15.58 -2.31
C PRO A 14 9.07 16.27 -1.54
N GLY A 15 8.99 16.05 -0.22
CA GLY A 15 7.90 16.57 0.64
C GLY A 15 6.77 15.60 0.95
N PHE A 16 6.70 14.44 0.29
CA PHE A 16 5.76 13.37 0.65
C PHE A 16 6.37 12.33 1.60
N PRO A 17 5.53 11.64 2.41
CA PRO A 17 5.99 10.56 3.28
C PRO A 17 6.59 9.41 2.48
N ARG A 18 7.80 9.04 2.88
CA ARG A 18 8.46 7.79 2.49
C ARG A 18 8.22 6.72 3.55
N GLY A 19 8.21 5.46 3.16
CA GLY A 19 8.11 4.37 4.12
C GLY A 19 8.37 3.01 3.50
N SER A 20 8.49 2.02 4.38
CA SER A 20 8.68 0.64 4.02
C SER A 20 7.89 -0.27 4.95
N ILE A 21 7.46 -1.40 4.43
CA ILE A 21 6.83 -2.50 5.17
C ILE A 21 7.64 -3.77 4.86
N PRO A 22 8.39 -4.29 5.83
CA PRO A 22 8.98 -5.63 5.77
C PRO A 22 7.92 -6.71 5.52
N HIS A 23 8.28 -7.79 4.82
CA HIS A 23 7.30 -8.85 4.46
C HIS A 23 6.81 -9.64 5.67
N ASP A 24 7.62 -9.77 6.72
CA ASP A 24 7.28 -10.43 7.99
C ASP A 24 6.24 -9.65 8.81
N GLU A 25 6.11 -8.33 8.61
CA GLU A 25 5.04 -7.52 9.19
C GLU A 25 3.70 -7.69 8.46
N VAL A 26 3.69 -8.19 7.22
CA VAL A 26 2.48 -8.31 6.41
C VAL A 26 1.67 -9.50 6.92
N THR A 27 0.45 -9.25 7.39
CA THR A 27 -0.48 -10.31 7.78
C THR A 27 -1.45 -10.67 6.66
N ARG A 28 -1.79 -9.71 5.80
CA ARG A 28 -2.63 -9.92 4.61
C ARG A 28 -2.37 -8.83 3.58
N VAL A 29 -2.36 -9.22 2.31
CA VAL A 29 -2.24 -8.29 1.19
C VAL A 29 -3.29 -8.59 0.12
N GLY A 30 -3.72 -7.58 -0.61
CA GLY A 30 -4.64 -7.74 -1.74
C GLY A 30 -4.72 -6.49 -2.61
N ALA A 31 -5.18 -6.67 -3.84
CA ALA A 31 -5.54 -5.58 -4.74
C ALA A 31 -6.97 -5.11 -4.45
N VAL A 32 -7.17 -3.80 -4.47
CA VAL A 32 -8.46 -3.14 -4.25
C VAL A 32 -8.58 -1.95 -5.20
N ASP A 33 -9.82 -1.57 -5.53
CA ASP A 33 -10.08 -0.29 -6.18
C ASP A 33 -10.22 0.80 -5.11
N ILE A 34 -9.48 1.90 -5.25
CA ILE A 34 -9.45 2.99 -4.29
C ILE A 34 -9.85 4.29 -4.99
N ARG A 35 -10.87 4.94 -4.41
CA ARG A 35 -11.32 6.26 -4.86
C ARG A 35 -10.80 7.30 -3.87
N PRO A 36 -9.99 8.28 -4.32
CA PRO A 36 -9.50 9.35 -3.44
C PRO A 36 -10.61 10.12 -2.72
N GLY A 37 -11.79 10.26 -3.34
CA GLY A 37 -12.95 10.90 -2.73
C GLY A 37 -13.38 10.25 -1.41
N ASP A 38 -13.28 8.92 -1.29
CA ASP A 38 -13.64 8.16 -0.08
C ASP A 38 -12.69 8.46 1.10
N TRP A 39 -11.53 9.07 0.80
CA TRP A 39 -10.49 9.44 1.76
C TRP A 39 -10.35 10.96 1.93
N GLY A 40 -11.29 11.75 1.41
CA GLY A 40 -11.24 13.22 1.47
C GLY A 40 -10.27 13.85 0.46
N GLY A 41 -9.90 13.12 -0.60
CA GLY A 41 -9.08 13.57 -1.71
C GLY A 41 -7.67 12.98 -1.72
N TRP A 42 -6.80 13.60 -2.52
CA TRP A 42 -5.44 13.14 -2.83
C TRP A 42 -4.46 13.26 -1.67
N GLY A 43 -3.39 12.48 -1.70
CA GLY A 43 -2.23 12.61 -0.81
C GLY A 43 -2.16 11.56 0.28
N TRP A 44 -1.43 11.89 1.35
CA TRP A 44 -1.37 11.04 2.54
C TRP A 44 -2.57 11.33 3.44
N ARG A 45 -3.28 10.27 3.83
CA ARG A 45 -4.52 10.32 4.60
C ARG A 45 -4.48 9.33 5.74
N VAL A 46 -5.15 9.67 6.83
CA VAL A 46 -5.35 8.79 7.99
C VAL A 46 -6.84 8.81 8.32
N GLY A 47 -7.44 7.64 8.41
CA GLY A 47 -8.85 7.47 8.73
C GLY A 47 -9.07 6.21 9.56
N THR A 48 -10.34 5.91 9.83
CA THR A 48 -10.74 4.74 10.62
C THR A 48 -10.35 3.41 9.97
N GLN A 49 -10.25 3.37 8.64
CA GLN A 49 -9.83 2.19 7.88
C GLN A 49 -8.31 1.97 7.92
N GLY A 50 -7.52 2.99 8.27
CA GLY A 50 -6.06 2.94 8.28
C GLY A 50 -5.41 4.17 7.65
N GLN A 51 -4.22 3.98 7.10
CA GLN A 51 -3.47 5.00 6.38
C GLN A 51 -3.64 4.81 4.88
N ALA A 52 -3.72 5.90 4.12
CA ALA A 52 -3.76 5.84 2.67
C ALA A 52 -2.74 6.78 2.03
N VAL A 53 -2.14 6.32 0.94
CA VAL A 53 -1.21 7.07 0.10
C VAL A 53 -1.80 7.08 -1.31
N LEU A 54 -2.46 8.18 -1.65
CA LEU A 54 -3.33 8.29 -2.82
C LEU A 54 -2.78 9.33 -3.78
N ILE A 55 -2.07 8.89 -4.81
CA ILE A 55 -1.50 9.78 -5.84
C ILE A 55 -2.21 9.65 -7.19
N ARG A 56 -2.95 8.57 -7.38
CA ARG A 56 -3.78 8.28 -8.55
C ARG A 56 -5.05 7.56 -8.09
N GLY A 57 -6.12 7.61 -8.87
CA GLY A 57 -7.35 6.86 -8.58
C GLY A 57 -7.27 5.45 -9.15
N GLY A 58 -8.17 4.58 -8.69
CA GLY A 58 -8.33 3.23 -9.21
C GLY A 58 -7.53 2.21 -8.40
N GLU A 59 -6.86 1.29 -9.09
CA GLU A 59 -6.21 0.16 -8.44
C GLU A 59 -5.15 0.55 -7.39
N GLY A 60 -5.13 -0.20 -6.29
CA GLY A 60 -4.14 -0.05 -5.24
C GLY A 60 -4.00 -1.29 -4.36
N LEU A 61 -2.95 -1.29 -3.55
CA LEU A 61 -2.65 -2.34 -2.58
C LEU A 61 -3.30 -2.02 -1.24
N ARG A 62 -3.95 -3.02 -0.65
CA ARG A 62 -4.30 -3.06 0.77
C ARG A 62 -3.33 -3.98 1.49
N ILE A 63 -2.48 -3.42 2.33
CA ILE A 63 -1.47 -4.14 3.11
C ILE A 63 -1.85 -4.06 4.59
N GLN A 64 -2.18 -5.20 5.20
CA GLN A 64 -2.52 -5.31 6.62
C GLN A 64 -1.29 -5.76 7.41
N ARG A 65 -1.11 -5.15 8.59
CA ARG A 65 -0.02 -5.37 9.54
C ARG A 65 -0.60 -5.41 10.96
N GLY A 66 -1.06 -6.58 11.37
CA GLY A 66 -1.81 -6.73 12.63
C GLY A 66 -3.06 -5.83 12.63
N SER A 67 -3.10 -4.83 13.53
CA SER A 67 -4.21 -3.88 13.65
C SER A 67 -4.14 -2.68 12.69
N ARG A 68 -3.03 -2.51 11.97
CA ARG A 68 -2.82 -1.37 11.06
C ARG A 68 -3.02 -1.81 9.62
N THR A 69 -3.64 -0.96 8.80
CA THR A 69 -3.76 -1.17 7.35
C THR A 69 -3.22 0.03 6.59
N LEU A 70 -2.43 -0.24 5.55
CA LEU A 70 -1.98 0.74 4.57
C LEU A 70 -2.71 0.49 3.24
N TYR A 71 -3.23 1.57 2.66
CA TYR A 71 -3.74 1.61 1.30
C TYR A 71 -2.80 2.45 0.45
N ILE A 72 -2.38 1.94 -0.70
CA ILE A 72 -1.52 2.70 -1.61
C ILE A 72 -1.91 2.46 -3.05
N THR A 73 -2.20 3.55 -3.77
CA THR A 73 -2.58 3.47 -5.18
C THR A 73 -1.35 3.19 -6.03
N VAL A 74 -1.38 2.14 -6.84
CA VAL A 74 -0.29 1.69 -7.70
C VAL A 74 -0.87 1.09 -8.97
N ASP A 75 -0.15 1.18 -10.07
CA ASP A 75 -0.50 0.39 -11.25
C ASP A 75 -0.26 -1.09 -10.96
N ASP A 76 -1.14 -1.96 -11.46
CA ASP A 76 -0.99 -3.41 -11.39
C ASP A 76 -0.83 -3.95 -9.96
N ALA A 77 -1.75 -3.50 -9.09
CA ALA A 77 -1.79 -3.90 -7.70
C ALA A 77 -2.04 -5.40 -7.55
N ALA A 78 -2.74 -6.06 -8.48
CA ALA A 78 -2.93 -7.50 -8.49
C ALA A 78 -1.59 -8.25 -8.56
N ARG A 79 -0.72 -7.89 -9.50
CA ARG A 79 0.64 -8.45 -9.58
C ARG A 79 1.47 -8.09 -8.36
N GLY A 80 1.39 -6.84 -7.90
CA GLY A 80 2.08 -6.39 -6.69
C GLY A 80 1.69 -7.19 -5.45
N ALA A 81 0.40 -7.43 -5.23
CA ALA A 81 -0.13 -8.20 -4.13
C ALA A 81 0.32 -9.66 -4.19
N ALA A 82 0.28 -10.27 -5.39
CA ALA A 82 0.78 -11.62 -5.61
C ALA A 82 2.28 -11.74 -5.28
N LEU A 83 3.09 -10.76 -5.67
CA LEU A 83 4.53 -10.74 -5.37
C LEU A 83 4.82 -10.59 -3.88
N ILE A 84 4.11 -9.70 -3.18
CA ILE A 84 4.23 -9.54 -1.72
C ILE A 84 3.84 -10.84 -1.02
N GLU A 85 2.72 -11.45 -1.42
CA GLU A 85 2.25 -12.70 -0.84
C GLU A 85 3.23 -13.86 -1.08
N ALA A 86 3.92 -13.89 -2.23
CA ALA A 86 4.96 -14.86 -2.51
C ALA A 86 6.17 -14.69 -1.58
N TYR A 87 6.64 -13.45 -1.36
CA TYR A 87 7.74 -13.19 -0.42
C TYR A 87 7.38 -13.46 1.04
N ARG A 88 6.13 -13.20 1.45
CA ARG A 88 5.63 -13.43 2.80
C ARG A 88 5.63 -14.92 3.21
N ARG A 89 5.54 -15.83 2.23
CA ARG A 89 5.47 -17.28 2.45
C ARG A 89 6.84 -17.97 2.39
N ALA A 90 7.88 -17.27 1.95
CA ALA A 90 9.25 -17.77 1.87
C ALA A 90 9.95 -17.64 3.23
#